data_AF-U2JD91-F1
#
_entry.id   AF-U2JD91-F1
#
_cell.length_a   1.000
_cell.length_b   1.000
_cell.length_c   1.000
_cell.angle_alpha   90.00
_cell.angle_beta   90.00
_cell.angle_gamma   90.00
#
_symmetry.space_group_name_H-M   'P 1'
#
loop_
_entity.id
_entity.type
_entity.pdbx_description
1 polymer ?
#
loop_
_entity_poly.entity_id
_entity_poly.type
_entity_poly.pdbx_seq_one_letter_code
_entity_poly.pdbx_strand_id
1 'polypeptide(L)' 'MKRIRVFSRQRFPIIVENAVCKAYENGERSVAFLLLFSVKNDDMDNLLAEIRENSLVTQARWLFGSLVLTVYVK' A
#
# COMPACT_ATOMS: atom_id res chain seq x y z
N MET A 1 -14.89 2.80 -0.51
CA MET A 1 -13.83 1.78 -0.30
C MET A 1 -13.05 2.15 0.97
N LYS A 2 -13.07 1.27 1.99
CA LYS A 2 -12.36 1.48 3.25
C LYS A 2 -10.86 1.32 3.00
N ARG A 3 -10.02 2.22 3.53
CA ARG A 3 -8.54 2.13 3.40
C ARG A 3 -7.92 1.54 4.66
N ILE A 4 -7.00 0.61 4.50
CA ILE A 4 -6.23 0.03 5.59
C ILE A 4 -5.10 1.00 5.96
N ARG A 5 -5.06 1.42 7.22
CA ARG A 5 -4.05 2.37 7.72
C ARG A 5 -2.83 1.59 8.19
N VAL A 6 -1.65 1.96 7.71
CA VAL A 6 -0.39 1.34 8.06
C VAL A 6 0.53 2.37 8.70
N PHE A 7 0.89 2.16 9.95
CA PHE A 7 1.70 3.09 10.74
C PHE A 7 3.17 2.69 10.86
N SER A 8 3.56 1.53 10.34
CA SER A 8 4.91 0.99 10.48
C SER A 8 5.43 0.49 9.14
N ARG A 9 6.59 0.99 8.73
CA ARG A 9 7.30 0.54 7.53
C ARG A 9 7.70 -0.93 7.64
N GLN A 10 8.18 -1.37 8.81
CA GLN A 10 8.59 -2.77 9.03
C GLN A 10 7.42 -3.74 8.92
N ARG A 11 6.23 -3.34 9.38
CA ARG A 11 5.03 -4.17 9.31
C ARG A 11 4.25 -4.00 8.01
N PHE A 12 4.64 -3.08 7.14
CA PHE A 12 3.92 -2.82 5.89
C PHE A 12 3.79 -4.07 5.02
N PRO A 13 4.86 -4.85 4.73
CA PRO A 13 4.76 -6.03 3.87
C PRO A 13 3.74 -7.05 4.39
N ILE A 14 3.84 -7.41 5.68
CA ILE A 14 2.94 -8.41 6.29
C ILE A 14 1.49 -7.92 6.41
N ILE A 15 1.25 -6.61 6.58
CA ILE A 15 -0.10 -6.05 6.60
C ILE A 15 -0.71 -6.09 5.19
N VAL A 16 0.07 -5.77 4.16
CA VAL A 16 -0.39 -5.85 2.76
C VAL A 16 -0.73 -7.28 2.39
N GLU A 17 0.17 -8.23 2.66
CA GLU A 17 -0.04 -9.64 2.35
C GLU A 17 -1.31 -10.19 3.01
N ASN A 18 -1.45 -10.00 4.33
CA ASN A 18 -2.64 -10.44 5.06
C ASN A 18 -3.94 -9.80 4.54
N ALA A 19 -3.88 -8.53 4.15
CA ALA A 19 -5.04 -7.83 3.61
C ALA A 19 -5.41 -8.31 2.20
N VAL A 20 -4.43 -8.58 1.36
CA VAL A 20 -4.63 -9.15 0.02
C VAL A 20 -5.20 -10.56 0.12
N CYS A 21 -4.66 -11.41 1.00
CA CYS A 21 -5.21 -12.76 1.23
C CYS A 21 -6.67 -12.71 1.69
N LYS A 22 -7.01 -11.84 2.65
CA LYS A 22 -8.40 -11.67 3.09
C LYS A 22 -9.31 -11.15 1.99
N ALA A 23 -8.83 -10.19 1.20
CA ALA A 23 -9.59 -9.66 0.09
C ALA A 23 -9.85 -10.72 -0.99
N TYR A 24 -8.88 -11.60 -1.24
CA TYR A 24 -9.03 -12.74 -2.13
C TYR A 24 -10.10 -13.72 -1.63
N GLU A 25 -10.04 -14.10 -0.35
CA GLU A 25 -11.06 -14.95 0.30
C GLU A 25 -12.46 -14.34 0.23
N ASN A 26 -12.57 -13.01 0.34
CA ASN A 26 -13.82 -12.28 0.29
C ASN A 26 -14.33 -12.00 -1.14
N GLY A 27 -13.56 -12.33 -2.19
CA GLY A 27 -13.89 -11.98 -3.58
C GLY A 27 -13.83 -10.47 -3.88
N GLU A 28 -13.06 -9.71 -3.10
CA GLU A 28 -12.84 -8.29 -3.32
C GLU A 28 -11.84 -8.07 -4.46
N ARG A 29 -12.13 -7.13 -5.37
CA ARG A 29 -11.28 -6.88 -6.56
C ARG A 29 -10.03 -6.05 -6.28
N SER A 30 -10.00 -5.34 -5.15
CA SER A 30 -8.89 -4.45 -4.83
C SER A 30 -8.88 -4.10 -3.35
N VAL A 31 -7.70 -3.75 -2.85
CA VAL A 31 -7.49 -3.26 -1.48
C VAL A 31 -6.75 -1.93 -1.54
N ALA A 32 -7.24 -0.95 -0.79
CA ALA A 32 -6.62 0.36 -0.70
C ALA A 32 -5.91 0.53 0.66
N PHE A 33 -4.71 1.07 0.65
CA PHE A 33 -3.93 1.37 1.85
C PHE A 33 -3.57 2.84 1.95
N LEU A 34 -3.35 3.28 3.19
CA LEU A 34 -2.85 4.60 3.56
C LEU A 34 -1.66 4.41 4.50
N LEU A 35 -0.46 4.75 4.02
CA LEU A 35 0.77 4.70 4.80
C LEU A 35 0.93 6.01 5.56
N LEU A 36 1.05 5.89 6.89
CA LEU A 36 1.10 6.99 7.85
C LEU A 36 2.40 6.99 8.66
N PHE A 37 3.43 6.26 8.19
CA PHE A 37 4.76 6.34 8.77
C PHE A 37 5.57 7.44 8.11
N SER A 38 6.45 8.08 8.89
CA SER A 38 7.34 9.12 8.38
C SER A 38 8.31 8.53 7.36
N VAL A 39 8.42 9.17 6.21
CA VAL A 39 9.39 8.87 5.15
C VAL A 39 10.19 10.14 4.96
N LYS A 40 11.53 10.03 4.98
CA LYS A 40 12.39 11.17 4.69
C LYS A 40 12.11 11.64 3.26
N ASN A 41 12.16 12.94 3.01
CA ASN A 41 11.87 13.49 1.68
C ASN A 41 12.74 12.84 0.58
N ASP A 42 14.01 12.60 0.87
CA ASP A 42 14.95 11.96 -0.07
C ASP A 42 14.61 10.49 -0.37
N ASP A 43 13.82 9.84 0.50
CA ASP A 43 13.40 8.44 0.35
C ASP A 43 11.99 8.31 -0.26
N MET A 44 11.28 9.41 -0.49
CA MET A 44 9.89 9.38 -0.97
C MET A 44 9.76 8.80 -2.39
N ASP A 45 10.67 9.19 -3.28
CA ASP A 45 10.68 8.72 -4.66
C ASP A 45 11.19 7.28 -4.76
N ASN A 46 12.20 6.92 -3.97
CA ASN A 46 12.71 5.56 -3.87
C ASN A 46 11.63 4.59 -3.38
N LEU A 47 10.89 4.96 -2.33
CA LEU A 47 9.79 4.14 -1.82
C LEU A 47 8.65 4.01 -2.83
N LEU A 48 8.35 5.09 -3.57
CA LEU A 48 7.32 5.06 -4.60
C LEU A 48 7.73 4.16 -5.79
N ALA A 49 9.00 4.16 -6.15
CA ALA A 49 9.57 3.25 -7.16
C ALA A 49 9.49 1.79 -6.69
N GLU A 50 9.96 1.49 -5.48
CA GLU A 50 9.91 0.14 -4.86
C GLU A 50 8.47 -0.42 -4.86
N ILE A 51 7.49 0.41 -4.50
CA ILE A 51 6.07 0.00 -4.47
C ILE A 51 5.51 -0.23 -5.88
N ARG A 52 5.98 0.52 -6.88
CA ARG A 52 5.53 0.37 -8.28
C ARG A 52 6.15 -0.83 -8.99
N GLU A 53 7.26 -1.37 -8.50
CA GLU A 53 7.82 -2.62 -9.02
C GLU A 53 6.90 -3.82 -8.75
N ASN A 54 6.04 -3.73 -7.74
CA ASN A 54 5.03 -4.76 -7.48
C ASN A 54 3.89 -4.67 -8.51
N SER A 55 3.81 -5.68 -9.38
CA SER A 55 2.81 -5.78 -10.47
C SER A 55 1.35 -5.81 -10.00
N LEU A 56 1.10 -6.09 -8.71
CA LEU A 56 -0.24 -6.04 -8.12
C LEU A 56 -0.65 -4.61 -7.77
N VAL A 57 0.28 -3.66 -7.66
CA VAL A 57 -0.03 -2.27 -7.35
C VAL A 57 -0.54 -1.55 -8.59
N THR A 58 -1.82 -1.21 -8.59
CA THR A 58 -2.46 -0.48 -9.71
C THR A 58 -2.35 1.03 -9.57
N GLN A 59 -2.21 1.51 -8.34
CA GLN A 59 -2.09 2.93 -8.06
C GLN A 59 -1.19 3.15 -6.85
N ALA A 60 -0.23 4.08 -6.97
CA ALA A 60 0.56 4.58 -5.85
C ALA A 60 0.83 6.08 -6.04
N ARG A 61 0.43 6.90 -5.05
CA ARG A 61 0.62 8.35 -5.06
C ARG A 61 0.75 8.94 -3.66
N TRP A 62 1.51 10.02 -3.55
CA TRP A 62 1.59 10.84 -2.35
C TRP A 62 0.38 11.79 -2.24
N LEU A 63 -0.13 11.94 -1.02
CA LEU A 63 -1.23 12.83 -0.66
C LEU A 63 -0.95 13.40 0.73
N PHE A 64 -0.68 14.70 0.82
CA PHE A 64 -0.46 15.42 2.07
C PHE A 64 0.55 14.73 3.02
N GLY A 65 1.69 14.28 2.48
CA GLY A 65 2.73 13.58 3.27
C GLY A 65 2.42 12.13 3.62
N SER A 66 1.29 11.58 3.15
CA SER A 66 0.92 10.18 3.29
C SER A 66 0.94 9.47 1.93
N LEU A 67 1.35 8.21 1.89
CA LEU A 67 1.30 7.42 0.65
C LEU A 67 -0.02 6.66 0.56
N VAL A 68 -0.74 6.84 -0.54
CA VAL A 68 -1.94 6.07 -0.87
C VAL A 68 -1.59 5.06 -1.94
N LEU A 69 -1.89 3.80 -1.69
CA LEU A 69 -1.71 2.72 -2.66
C LEU A 69 -2.97 1.88 -2.83
N THR A 70 -3.15 1.30 -4.01
CA THR A 70 -4.22 0.35 -4.32
C THR A 70 -3.60 -0.87 -4.96
N VAL A 71 -3.94 -2.03 -4.41
CA VAL A 71 -3.48 -3.35 -4.87
C VAL A 71 -4.67 -4.06 -5.52
N TYR A 72 -4.46 -4.58 -6.72
CA TYR A 72 -5.41 -5.45 -7.39
C TYR A 72 -5.30 -6.86 -6.83
N VAL A 73 -6.46 -7.46 -6.58
CA VAL A 73 -6.57 -8.84 -6.10
C VAL A 73 -7.25 -9.62 -7.22
N LYS A 74 -6.53 -10.59 -7.78
CA LYS A 74 -6.99 -11.41 -8.91
C LYS A 74 -7.78 -12.62 -8.40
#